data_AF-A0AAU4ITF2-F1
#
_entry.id   AF-A0AAU4ITF2-F1
#
_cell.length_a   1.000
_cell.length_b   1.000
_cell.length_c   1.000
_cell.angle_alpha   90.00
_cell.angle_beta   90.00
_cell.angle_gamma   90.00
#
_symmetry.space_group_name_H-M   'P 1'
#
loop_
_entity.id
_entity.type
_entity.pdbx_description
1 polymer ?
#
loop_
_entity_poly.entity_id
_entity_poly.type
_entity_poly.pdbx_seq_one_letter_code
_entity_poly.pdbx_strand_id
1 'polypeptide(L)'
;MAAKTDPAQLVRQARDLVEEFNRVVLDDAKELFAPALSEATQALKSLVERLPQAFEQTAHVLELLAKSDKVTVERGDVKTEVATTAAGLRMVAADSEQLGKSLANPASALFLMGGR
;
A
#
# COMPACT_ATOMS: atom_id res chain seq x y z
N MET A 1 3.07 -3.08 27.52
CA MET A 1 2.45 -2.09 26.62
C MET A 1 3.12 -2.22 25.27
N ALA A 2 2.37 -2.58 24.21
CA ALA A 2 2.95 -2.66 22.87
C ALA A 2 3.42 -1.26 22.43
N ALA A 3 4.67 -1.16 21.97
CA ALA A 3 5.20 0.10 21.45
C ALA A 3 4.29 0.57 20.31
N LYS A 4 3.80 1.80 20.41
CA LYS A 4 2.95 2.41 19.38
C LYS A 4 3.86 2.63 18.17
N THR A 5 3.73 1.79 17.15
CA THR A 5 4.52 1.91 15.92
C THR A 5 4.25 3.27 15.30
N ASP A 6 5.30 4.07 15.11
CA ASP A 6 5.21 5.40 14.50
C ASP A 6 4.77 5.23 13.03
N PRO A 7 3.65 5.82 12.59
CA PRO A 7 3.23 5.78 11.19
C PRO A 7 4.33 6.24 10.22
N ALA A 8 5.17 7.20 10.62
CA ALA A 8 6.29 7.65 9.79
C ALA A 8 7.42 6.61 9.68
N GLN A 9 7.56 5.67 10.64
CA GLN A 9 8.47 4.53 10.50
C GLN A 9 7.91 3.49 9.52
N LEU A 10 6.59 3.24 9.54
CA LEU A 10 5.96 2.32 8.60
C LEU A 10 6.06 2.82 7.15
N VAL A 11 5.86 4.11 6.92
CA VAL A 11 6.01 4.72 5.57
C VAL A 11 7.46 4.65 5.09
N ARG A 12 8.44 4.90 5.98
CA ARG A 12 9.87 4.76 5.64
C ARG A 12 10.24 3.32 5.30
N GLN A 13 9.78 2.36 6.11
CA GLN A 13 10.00 0.93 5.81
C GLN A 13 9.36 0.51 4.48
N ALA A 14 8.16 0.98 4.18
CA ALA A 14 7.52 0.68 2.89
C ALA A 14 8.30 1.26 1.71
N ARG A 15 8.79 2.50 1.82
CA ARG A 15 9.65 3.12 0.80
C ARG A 15 10.95 2.32 0.62
N ASP A 16 11.63 2.02 1.71
CA ASP A 16 12.93 1.34 1.66
C ASP A 16 12.78 -0.07 1.05
N LEU A 17 11.69 -0.78 1.34
CA LEU A 17 11.35 -2.07 0.71
C LEU A 17 11.07 -1.94 -0.80
N VAL A 18 10.39 -0.88 -1.22
CA VAL A 18 10.14 -0.61 -2.66
C VAL A 18 11.43 -0.21 -3.39
N GLU A 19 12.29 0.58 -2.76
CA GLU A 19 13.60 0.95 -3.30
C GLU A 19 14.52 -0.28 -3.41
N GLU A 20 14.56 -1.13 -2.39
CA GLU A 20 15.32 -2.38 -2.41
C GLU A 20 14.79 -3.34 -3.48
N PHE A 21 13.47 -3.50 -3.59
CA PHE A 21 12.84 -4.27 -4.67
C PHE A 21 13.24 -3.74 -6.05
N ASN A 22 13.12 -2.43 -6.27
CA ASN A 22 13.45 -1.82 -7.56
C ASN A 22 14.94 -1.99 -7.88
N ARG A 23 15.82 -1.84 -6.88
CA ARG A 23 17.26 -2.03 -7.03
C ARG A 23 17.60 -3.46 -7.43
N VAL A 24 17.08 -4.45 -6.71
CA VAL A 24 17.32 -5.88 -7.02
C VAL A 24 16.78 -6.21 -8.41
N VAL A 25 15.56 -5.78 -8.74
CA VAL A 25 14.92 -6.06 -10.04
C VAL A 25 15.64 -5.39 -11.21
N LEU A 26 16.15 -4.16 -11.03
CA LEU A 26 16.77 -3.37 -12.10
C LEU A 26 18.28 -3.60 -12.22
N ASP A 27 19.01 -3.76 -11.11
CA ASP A 27 20.46 -3.98 -11.11
C ASP A 27 20.82 -5.45 -11.41
N ASP A 28 20.05 -6.43 -10.92
CA ASP A 28 20.29 -7.87 -11.17
C ASP A 28 19.45 -8.46 -12.32
N ALA A 29 18.89 -7.64 -13.21
CA ALA A 29 18.10 -8.12 -14.36
C ALA A 29 18.85 -9.13 -15.27
N LYS A 30 20.18 -9.25 -15.13
CA LYS A 30 21.02 -10.24 -15.82
C LYS A 30 21.17 -11.58 -15.07
N GLU A 31 20.86 -11.64 -13.78
CA GLU A 31 21.03 -12.81 -12.89
C GLU A 31 19.74 -13.21 -12.15
N LEU A 32 18.63 -12.48 -12.33
CA LEU A 32 17.31 -12.81 -11.77
C LEU A 32 16.76 -14.11 -12.37
N PHE A 33 17.05 -15.24 -11.72
CA PHE A 33 16.41 -16.52 -12.01
C PHE A 33 14.95 -16.53 -11.51
N ALA A 34 14.11 -17.37 -12.13
CA ALA A 34 12.67 -17.44 -11.90
C ALA A 34 12.19 -17.46 -10.42
N PRO A 35 12.91 -18.05 -9.44
CA PRO A 35 12.50 -17.99 -8.03
C PRO A 35 12.48 -16.57 -7.46
N ALA A 36 13.50 -15.76 -7.75
CA ALA A 36 13.62 -14.39 -7.23
C ALA A 36 12.56 -13.45 -7.82
N LEU A 37 12.16 -13.66 -9.09
CA LEU A 37 11.06 -12.92 -9.71
C LEU A 37 9.69 -13.28 -9.11
N SER A 38 9.50 -14.55 -8.73
CA SER A 38 8.29 -14.99 -8.03
C SER A 38 8.19 -14.38 -6.64
N GLU A 39 9.27 -14.41 -5.85
CA GLU A 39 9.34 -13.80 -4.51
C GLU A 39 9.09 -12.29 -4.56
N ALA A 40 9.75 -11.61 -5.50
CA ALA A 40 9.53 -10.20 -5.81
C ALA A 40 8.04 -9.90 -6.09
N THR A 41 7.39 -10.69 -6.95
CA THR A 41 5.97 -10.50 -7.28
C THR A 41 5.05 -10.79 -6.09
N GLN A 42 5.39 -11.77 -5.24
CA GLN A 42 4.65 -12.06 -4.01
C GLN A 42 4.80 -10.95 -2.96
N ALA A 43 5.97 -10.31 -2.88
CA ALA A 43 6.19 -9.15 -2.02
C ALA A 43 5.33 -7.95 -2.48
N LEU A 44 5.28 -7.67 -3.79
CA LEU A 44 4.39 -6.66 -4.36
C LEU A 44 2.92 -6.96 -4.06
N LYS A 45 2.48 -8.21 -4.25
CA LYS A 45 1.12 -8.64 -3.91
C LYS A 45 0.83 -8.39 -2.43
N SER A 46 1.73 -8.78 -1.53
CA SER A 46 1.58 -8.60 -0.08
C SER A 46 1.50 -7.13 0.32
N LEU A 47 2.23 -6.24 -0.37
CA LEU A 47 2.15 -4.80 -0.14
C LEU A 47 0.78 -4.26 -0.59
N VAL A 48 0.36 -4.61 -1.81
CA VAL A 48 -0.92 -4.17 -2.38
C VAL A 48 -2.11 -4.67 -1.56
N GLU A 49 -2.05 -5.87 -1.01
CA GLU A 49 -3.10 -6.43 -0.14
C GLU A 49 -3.26 -5.67 1.19
N ARG A 50 -2.24 -4.93 1.63
CA ARG A 50 -2.29 -4.11 2.86
C ARG A 50 -2.77 -2.69 2.63
N LEU A 51 -2.71 -2.19 1.38
CA LEU A 51 -3.11 -0.83 1.03
C LEU A 51 -4.59 -0.51 1.34
N PRO A 52 -5.58 -1.39 1.06
CA PRO A 52 -6.98 -1.10 1.34
C PRO A 52 -7.23 -0.74 2.80
N GLN A 53 -6.68 -1.54 3.72
CA GLN A 53 -6.82 -1.30 5.15
C GLN A 53 -6.15 0.02 5.58
N ALA A 54 -4.98 0.34 5.01
CA ALA A 54 -4.28 1.58 5.33
C ALA A 54 -5.07 2.83 4.90
N PHE A 55 -5.68 2.79 3.72
CA PHE A 55 -6.51 3.90 3.22
C PHE A 55 -7.81 4.04 4.02
N GLU A 56 -8.49 2.94 4.37
CA GLU A 56 -9.67 2.95 5.24
C GLU A 56 -9.36 3.51 6.64
N GLN A 57 -8.27 3.07 7.25
CA GLN A 57 -7.84 3.59 8.56
C GLN A 57 -7.52 5.08 8.49
N THR A 58 -6.85 5.53 7.42
CA THR A 58 -6.53 6.95 7.23
C THR A 58 -7.80 7.79 7.06
N ALA A 59 -8.77 7.32 6.27
CA ALA A 59 -10.06 7.97 6.10
C ALA A 59 -10.80 8.10 7.44
N HIS A 60 -10.81 7.03 8.24
CA HIS A 60 -11.45 7.03 9.55
C HIS A 60 -10.77 7.97 10.55
N VAL A 61 -9.43 8.01 10.58
CA VAL A 61 -8.67 8.93 11.44
C VAL A 61 -8.93 10.38 11.04
N LEU A 62 -8.97 10.69 9.74
CA LEU A 62 -9.29 12.03 9.25
C LEU A 62 -10.68 12.49 9.73
N GLU A 63 -11.70 11.63 9.60
CA GLU A 63 -13.05 11.90 10.08
C GLU A 63 -13.10 12.11 11.61
N LEU A 64 -12.32 11.34 12.38
CA LEU A 64 -12.25 11.47 13.83
C LEU A 64 -11.57 12.77 14.26
N LEU A 65 -10.50 13.17 13.57
CA LEU A 65 -9.82 14.45 13.81
C LEU A 65 -10.72 15.63 13.46
N ALA A 66 -11.50 15.53 12.37
CA ALA A 66 -12.47 16.56 11.99
C ALA A 66 -13.60 16.72 13.02
N LYS A 67 -14.12 15.61 13.55
CA LYS A 67 -15.10 15.63 14.66
C LYS A 67 -14.55 16.23 15.95
N SER A 68 -13.23 16.29 16.09
CA SER A 68 -12.54 16.84 17.26
C SER A 68 -12.04 18.28 17.03
N ASP A 69 -12.48 18.94 15.95
CA ASP A 69 -12.03 20.27 15.53
C ASP A 69 -10.51 20.41 15.37
N LYS A 70 -9.81 19.30 15.06
CA LYS A 70 -8.34 19.26 14.88
C LYS A 70 -7.89 19.37 13.43
N VAL A 71 -8.83 19.56 12.51
CA VAL A 71 -8.56 19.69 11.06
C VAL A 71 -8.99 21.09 10.62
N THR A 72 -8.06 21.77 9.94
CA THR A 72 -8.33 23.05 9.27
C THR A 72 -8.10 22.88 7.79
N VAL A 73 -8.92 23.53 6.96
CA VAL A 73 -8.74 23.56 5.51
C VAL A 73 -8.42 24.99 5.08
N GLU A 74 -7.51 25.14 4.12
CA GLU A 74 -7.11 26.47 3.62
C GLU A 74 -8.24 27.16 2.85
N ARG A 75 -9.12 26.38 2.20
CA ARG A 75 -10.28 26.83 1.43
C ARG A 75 -11.43 25.85 1.59
N GLY A 76 -12.66 26.36 1.62
CA GLY A 76 -13.88 25.56 1.69
C GLY A 76 -14.35 25.24 3.12
N ASP A 77 -15.33 24.35 3.21
CA ASP A 77 -15.91 23.88 4.46
C ASP A 77 -15.21 22.59 4.91
N VAL A 78 -14.68 22.57 6.14
CA VAL A 78 -13.92 21.44 6.70
C VAL A 78 -14.69 20.13 6.58
N LYS A 79 -16.00 20.14 6.85
CA LYS A 79 -16.82 18.93 6.82
C LYS A 79 -16.93 18.37 5.41
N THR A 80 -17.15 19.22 4.42
CA THR A 80 -17.26 18.85 3.00
C THR A 80 -15.94 18.32 2.46
N GLU A 81 -14.84 19.02 2.73
CA GLU A 81 -13.50 18.64 2.27
C GLU A 81 -13.02 17.33 2.91
N VAL A 82 -13.26 17.16 4.22
CA VAL A 82 -12.95 15.90 4.93
C VAL A 82 -13.77 14.74 4.37
N ALA A 83 -15.07 14.92 4.17
CA ALA A 83 -15.93 13.88 3.60
C ALA A 83 -15.47 13.48 2.19
N THR A 84 -15.08 14.46 1.37
CA THR A 84 -14.59 14.25 0.01
C THR A 84 -13.26 13.50 0.01
N THR A 85 -12.32 13.91 0.87
CA THR A 85 -11.02 13.26 1.01
C THR A 85 -11.15 11.84 1.55
N ALA A 86 -12.00 11.63 2.56
CA ALA A 86 -12.27 10.30 3.11
C ALA A 86 -12.93 9.39 2.07
N ALA A 87 -13.88 9.90 1.27
CA ALA A 87 -14.45 9.15 0.15
C ALA A 87 -13.39 8.80 -0.91
N GLY A 88 -12.50 9.74 -1.24
CA GLY A 88 -11.36 9.51 -2.13
C GLY A 88 -10.45 8.37 -1.65
N LEU A 89 -10.07 8.39 -0.37
CA LEU A 89 -9.26 7.33 0.23
C LEU A 89 -9.94 5.96 0.15
N ARG A 90 -11.26 5.88 0.38
CA ARG A 90 -12.02 4.63 0.26
C ARG A 90 -12.13 4.13 -1.18
N MET A 91 -12.22 5.03 -2.16
CA MET A 91 -12.15 4.63 -3.58
C MET A 91 -10.77 4.03 -3.90
N VAL A 92 -9.68 4.66 -3.44
CA VAL A 92 -8.32 4.13 -3.64
C VAL A 92 -8.13 2.78 -2.92
N ALA A 93 -8.79 2.58 -1.77
CA ALA A 93 -8.83 1.28 -1.10
C ALA A 93 -9.45 0.19 -1.99
N ALA A 94 -10.62 0.48 -2.59
CA ALA A 94 -11.30 -0.44 -3.50
C ALA A 94 -10.46 -0.73 -4.77
N ASP A 95 -9.83 0.28 -5.34
CA ASP A 95 -8.92 0.12 -6.48
C ASP A 95 -7.70 -0.76 -6.12
N SER A 96 -7.19 -0.61 -4.89
CA SER A 96 -6.08 -1.41 -4.39
C SER A 96 -6.47 -2.88 -4.18
N GLU A 97 -7.69 -3.16 -3.72
CA GLU A 97 -8.21 -4.54 -3.66
C GLU A 97 -8.28 -5.16 -5.05
N GLN A 98 -8.73 -4.40 -6.04
CA GLN A 98 -8.82 -4.85 -7.43
C GLN A 98 -7.43 -5.11 -8.03
N LEU A 99 -6.45 -4.27 -7.69
CA LEU A 99 -5.06 -4.47 -8.06
C LEU A 99 -4.49 -5.74 -7.41
N GLY A 100 -4.78 -6.00 -6.13
CA GLY A 100 -4.38 -7.22 -5.44
C GLY A 100 -4.94 -8.48 -6.11
N LYS A 101 -6.22 -8.47 -6.49
CA LYS A 101 -6.85 -9.55 -7.28
C LYS A 101 -6.18 -9.73 -8.64
N SER A 102 -5.85 -8.62 -9.32
CA SER A 102 -5.18 -8.67 -10.62
C SER A 102 -3.76 -9.22 -10.53
N LEU A 103 -3.05 -8.96 -9.43
CA LEU A 103 -1.71 -9.49 -9.14
C LEU A 103 -1.69 -10.96 -8.71
N ALA A 104 -2.81 -11.50 -8.21
CA ALA A 104 -2.89 -12.90 -7.80
C ALA A 104 -2.59 -13.89 -8.95
N ASN A 105 -3.03 -13.56 -10.17
CA ASN A 105 -2.82 -14.39 -11.36
C ASN A 105 -1.34 -14.46 -11.80
N PRO A 106 -0.62 -13.33 -12.04
CA PRO A 106 0.79 -13.37 -12.40
C PRO A 106 1.67 -13.90 -11.25
N ALA A 107 1.35 -13.60 -9.98
CA ALA A 107 2.09 -14.13 -8.83
C ALA A 107 2.01 -15.66 -8.74
N SER A 108 0.84 -16.24 -9.06
CA SER A 108 0.64 -17.69 -9.11
C SER A 108 1.32 -18.34 -10.32
N ALA A 109 1.27 -17.69 -11.49
CA ALA A 109 1.92 -18.19 -12.69
C ALA A 109 3.45 -18.26 -12.56
N LEU A 110 4.06 -17.26 -11.93
CA LEU A 110 5.51 -17.25 -11.67
C LEU A 110 5.93 -18.34 -10.67
N PHE A 111 5.10 -18.65 -9.67
CA PHE A 111 5.38 -19.73 -8.71
C PHE A 111 5.43 -21.10 -9.39
N LEU A 112 4.59 -21.35 -10.41
CA LEU A 112 4.59 -22.59 -11.19
C LEU A 112 5.81 -22.72 -12.13
N MET A 113 6.44 -21.61 -12.54
CA MET A 113 7.63 -21.63 -13.40
C MET A 113 8.94 -21.92 -12.64
N GLY A 114 9.00 -21.62 -11.34
CA GLY A 114 10.17 -21.89 -10.49
C GLY A 114 10.26 -23.32 -9.94
N GLY A 115 9.27 -24.17 -10.18
CA GLY A 115 9.15 -25.51 -9.58
C GLY A 115 9.59 -26.69 -10.47
N ARG A 116 10.51 -26.51 -11.41
CA ARG A 116 11.08 -27.61 -12.22
C ARG A 116 12.53 -27.90 -11.88
#